data_AF-A0A377GMN5-F1
#
_entry.id   AF-A0A377GMN5-F1
#
_cell.length_a   1.000
_cell.length_b   1.000
_cell.length_c   1.000
_cell.angle_alpha   90.00
_cell.angle_beta   90.00
_cell.angle_gamma   90.00
#
_symmetry.space_group_name_H-M   'P 1'
#
loop_
_entity.id
_entity.type
_entity.pdbx_description
1 polymer ?
#
loop_
_entity_poly.entity_id
_entity_poly.type
_entity_poly.pdbx_seq_one_letter_code
_entity_poly.pdbx_strand_id
1 'polypeptide(L)'
;MFIYSKIYLPRFFPTPLERTIQEKLSDREILNWEPTRYQALLNLKKHLLRMTASLAQLKAITEAKQIDSMYLLIEQAMQEAISNPHFSSVQCSNTLSNKFSQLKDEIEEYKKLQKCFSGCNLFSNSIVTSVGALGVVLFGASIATGPLSLALLGVGMTILSVLVFAAAAYSVYVDARFIGDKQLQELETGIKFLNNYPNVESVLDEHQMGNSACCI
;
A
#
# COMPACT_ATOMS: atom_id res chain seq x y z
N MET A 1 4.83 -27.56 17.26
CA MET A 1 5.52 -26.54 16.43
C MET A 1 4.61 -25.33 16.40
N PHE A 2 4.89 -24.33 17.24
CA PHE A 2 4.13 -23.08 17.20
C PHE A 2 4.52 -22.35 15.92
N ILE A 3 3.60 -22.30 14.97
CA ILE A 3 3.76 -21.51 13.75
C ILE A 3 3.67 -20.06 14.20
N TYR A 4 4.81 -19.43 14.43
CA TYR A 4 4.88 -17.99 14.66
C TYR A 4 4.70 -17.33 13.29
N SER A 5 3.47 -16.94 12.95
CA SER A 5 3.21 -16.11 11.77
C SER A 5 3.08 -14.65 12.19
N LYS A 6 3.75 -13.77 11.46
CA LYS A 6 3.56 -12.33 11.61
C LYS A 6 2.28 -11.94 10.87
N ILE A 7 1.34 -11.33 11.59
CA ILE A 7 0.13 -10.74 11.01
C ILE A 7 0.35 -9.24 10.88
N TYR A 8 0.15 -8.72 9.68
CA TYR A 8 0.15 -7.30 9.40
C TYR A 8 -1.29 -6.79 9.34
N LEU A 9 -1.52 -5.57 9.80
CA LEU A 9 -2.82 -4.92 9.72
C LEU A 9 -2.79 -3.78 8.69
N PRO A 10 -3.85 -3.61 7.89
CA PRO A 10 -3.95 -2.48 7.00
C PRO A 10 -4.08 -1.19 7.81
N ARG A 11 -3.69 -0.07 7.19
CA ARG A 11 -3.94 1.25 7.75
C ARG A 11 -5.40 1.63 7.50
N PHE A 12 -6.19 1.70 8.56
CA PHE A 12 -7.62 2.01 8.47
C PHE A 12 -7.93 3.50 8.33
N PHE A 13 -7.02 4.38 8.76
CA PHE A 13 -7.26 5.83 8.80
C PHE A 13 -6.41 6.57 7.77
N PRO A 14 -6.99 7.58 7.08
CA PRO A 14 -6.25 8.43 6.15
C PRO A 14 -5.34 9.41 6.91
N THR A 15 -4.19 9.72 6.31
CA THR A 15 -3.22 10.69 6.86
C THR A 15 -3.73 12.13 6.70
N PRO A 16 -3.17 13.10 7.46
CA PRO A 16 -3.48 14.51 7.27
C PRO A 16 -3.30 14.96 5.81
N LEU A 17 -2.18 14.57 5.18
CA LEU A 17 -1.90 14.89 3.78
C LEU A 17 -2.93 14.31 2.79
N GLU A 18 -3.41 13.09 3.04
CA GLU A 18 -4.47 12.47 2.23
C GLU A 18 -5.81 13.19 2.36
N ARG A 19 -6.10 13.76 3.53
CA ARG A 19 -7.27 14.62 3.72
C ARG A 19 -7.09 15.94 2.98
N THR A 20 -5.94 16.59 3.12
CA THR A 20 -5.62 17.86 2.43
C THR A 20 -5.76 17.74 0.92
N ILE A 21 -5.23 16.69 0.29
CA ILE A 21 -5.37 16.51 -1.16
C ILE A 21 -6.80 16.17 -1.57
N GLN A 22 -7.56 15.44 -0.74
CA GLN A 22 -8.97 15.15 -0.99
C GLN A 22 -9.83 16.41 -0.91
N GLU A 23 -9.58 17.27 0.09
CA GLU A 23 -10.22 18.56 0.23
C GLU A 23 -9.92 19.44 -0.98
N LYS A 24 -8.64 19.52 -1.38
CA LYS A 24 -8.23 20.27 -2.57
C LYS A 24 -8.90 19.77 -3.85
N LEU A 25 -8.99 18.45 -4.05
CA LEU A 25 -9.69 17.86 -5.20
C LEU A 25 -11.20 18.13 -5.21
N SER A 26 -11.79 18.42 -4.04
CA SER A 26 -13.22 18.67 -3.89
C SER A 26 -13.57 20.17 -3.98
N ASP A 27 -12.56 21.03 -4.06
CA ASP A 27 -12.74 22.48 -4.16
C ASP A 27 -13.29 22.86 -5.55
N ARG A 28 -14.26 23.79 -5.56
CA ARG A 28 -14.93 24.26 -6.78
C ARG A 28 -13.96 24.91 -7.76
N GLU A 29 -12.94 25.61 -7.26
CA GLU A 29 -11.94 26.24 -8.13
C GLU A 29 -11.11 25.18 -8.86
N ILE A 30 -10.79 24.08 -8.17
CA ILE A 30 -9.97 22.98 -8.67
C ILE A 30 -10.76 22.06 -9.62
N LEU A 31 -12.05 21.87 -9.36
CA LEU A 31 -12.95 21.14 -10.25
C LEU A 31 -13.11 21.81 -11.62
N ASN A 32 -12.90 23.12 -11.69
CA ASN A 32 -12.93 23.90 -12.93
C ASN A 32 -11.56 24.03 -13.61
N TRP A 33 -10.52 23.38 -13.08
CA TRP A 33 -9.21 23.35 -13.73
C TRP A 33 -9.23 22.63 -15.08
N GLU A 34 -8.20 22.90 -15.87
CA GLU A 34 -7.94 22.15 -17.09
C GLU A 34 -7.82 20.64 -16.79
N PRO A 35 -8.41 19.75 -17.62
CA PRO A 35 -8.42 18.32 -17.38
C PRO A 35 -7.04 17.70 -17.12
N THR A 36 -6.01 18.16 -17.83
CA THR A 36 -4.61 17.72 -17.68
C THR A 36 -4.06 18.01 -16.29
N ARG A 37 -4.30 19.22 -15.79
CA ARG A 37 -3.87 19.68 -14.46
C ARG A 37 -4.64 18.96 -13.34
N TYR A 38 -5.94 18.74 -13.52
CA TYR A 38 -6.75 17.97 -12.59
C TYR A 38 -6.31 16.49 -12.53
N GLN A 39 -6.05 15.88 -13.69
CA GLN A 39 -5.54 14.51 -13.78
C GLN A 39 -4.15 14.36 -13.14
N ALA A 40 -3.28 15.37 -13.28
CA ALA A 40 -2.00 15.40 -12.59
C ALA A 40 -2.18 15.33 -11.06
N LEU A 41 -3.12 16.10 -10.51
CA LEU A 41 -3.42 16.10 -9.07
C LEU A 41 -4.03 14.77 -8.60
N LEU A 42 -4.90 14.14 -9.40
CA LEU A 42 -5.40 12.79 -9.13
C LEU A 42 -4.28 11.74 -9.11
N ASN A 43 -3.37 11.82 -10.08
CA ASN A 43 -2.21 10.92 -10.14
C ASN A 43 -1.26 11.16 -8.97
N LEU A 44 -1.06 12.42 -8.56
CA LEU A 44 -0.28 12.76 -7.36
C LEU A 44 -0.87 12.08 -6.11
N LYS A 45 -2.19 12.18 -5.90
CA LYS A 45 -2.89 11.49 -4.81
C LYS A 45 -2.67 9.98 -4.87
N LYS A 46 -2.79 9.37 -6.06
CA LYS A 46 -2.60 7.94 -6.25
C LYS A 46 -1.17 7.50 -5.90
N HIS A 47 -0.15 8.24 -6.33
CA HIS A 47 1.25 7.95 -5.99
C HIS A 47 1.52 8.15 -4.51
N LEU A 48 1.02 9.21 -3.89
CA LEU A 48 1.13 9.44 -2.45
C LEU A 48 0.60 8.24 -1.65
N LEU A 49 -0.62 7.79 -1.96
CA LEU A 49 -1.25 6.65 -1.27
C LEU A 49 -0.40 5.38 -1.39
N ARG A 50 0.12 5.09 -2.58
CA ARG A 50 0.96 3.91 -2.84
C ARG A 50 2.30 3.98 -2.12
N MET A 51 2.99 5.11 -2.20
CA MET A 51 4.29 5.31 -1.55
C MET A 51 4.16 5.17 -0.02
N THR A 52 3.14 5.81 0.56
CA THR A 52 2.89 5.78 2.00
C THR A 52 2.54 4.38 2.49
N ALA A 53 1.68 3.66 1.75
CA ALA A 53 1.36 2.27 2.06
C ALA A 53 2.58 1.35 1.95
N SER A 54 3.40 1.54 0.90
CA SER A 54 4.62 0.77 0.67
C SER A 54 5.66 0.98 1.78
N LEU A 55 5.85 2.21 2.26
CA LEU A 55 6.72 2.49 3.41
C LEU A 55 6.19 1.87 4.70
N ALA A 56 4.88 1.97 4.97
CA ALA A 56 4.28 1.35 6.15
C ALA A 56 4.45 -0.18 6.15
N GLN A 57 4.30 -0.82 4.99
CA GLN A 57 4.54 -2.25 4.82
C GLN A 57 6.01 -2.61 5.00
N LEU A 58 6.93 -1.85 4.37
CA LEU A 58 8.36 -2.05 4.56
C LEU A 58 8.76 -1.88 6.02
N LYS A 59 8.15 -0.95 6.76
CA LYS A 59 8.37 -0.77 8.21
C LYS A 59 7.87 -1.95 9.03
N ALA A 60 6.76 -2.55 8.59
CA ALA A 60 6.20 -3.70 9.26
C ALA A 60 7.04 -4.96 9.03
N ILE A 61 7.71 -5.08 7.88
CA ILE A 61 8.54 -6.25 7.52
C ILE A 61 9.99 -6.07 7.99
N THR A 62 10.54 -4.86 7.84
CA THR A 62 11.94 -4.54 8.08
C THR A 62 12.07 -3.50 9.19
N GLU A 63 13.22 -3.49 9.86
CA GLU A 63 13.56 -2.47 10.87
C GLU A 63 14.47 -1.38 10.28
N ALA A 64 14.36 -1.15 8.96
CA ALA A 64 15.21 -0.20 8.25
C ALA A 64 15.00 1.23 8.76
N LYS A 65 16.08 1.86 9.20
CA LYS A 65 16.07 3.19 9.85
C LYS A 65 15.74 4.30 8.87
N GLN A 66 16.05 4.13 7.58
CA GLN A 66 15.76 5.14 6.56
C GLN A 66 14.27 5.24 6.20
N ILE A 67 13.39 4.34 6.69
CA ILE A 67 11.97 4.40 6.35
C ILE A 67 11.30 5.66 6.89
N ASP A 68 11.58 6.03 8.14
CA ASP A 68 10.96 7.20 8.77
C ASP A 68 11.48 8.51 8.15
N SER A 69 12.77 8.57 7.80
CA SER A 69 13.33 9.72 7.10
C SER A 69 12.75 9.86 5.68
N MET A 70 12.54 8.73 4.98
CA MET A 70 11.90 8.72 3.67
C MET A 70 10.44 9.18 3.75
N TYR A 71 9.71 8.75 4.78
CA TYR A 71 8.33 9.16 5.02
C TYR A 71 8.20 10.68 5.14
N LEU A 72 9.04 11.29 5.98
CA LEU A 72 9.06 12.75 6.19
C LEU A 72 9.39 13.51 4.90
N LEU A 73 10.35 13.02 4.11
CA LEU A 73 10.73 13.68 2.85
C LEU A 73 9.63 13.62 1.80
N ILE A 74 8.94 12.48 1.66
CA ILE A 74 7.79 12.37 0.75
C ILE A 74 6.66 13.28 1.22
N GLU A 75 6.37 13.30 2.52
CA GLU A 75 5.31 14.16 3.07
C GLU A 75 5.60 15.64 2.80
N GLN A 76 6.83 16.10 3.03
CA GLN A 76 7.27 17.46 2.72
C GLN A 76 7.14 17.78 1.24
N ALA A 77 7.67 16.93 0.38
CA ALA A 77 7.67 17.13 -1.07
C ALA A 77 6.25 17.16 -1.65
N MET A 78 5.38 16.28 -1.15
CA MET A 78 3.98 16.21 -1.57
C MET A 78 3.19 17.41 -1.05
N GLN A 79 3.43 17.85 0.19
CA GLN A 79 2.80 19.06 0.74
C GLN A 79 3.19 20.30 -0.07
N GLU A 80 4.45 20.39 -0.50
CA GLU A 80 4.93 21.48 -1.35
C GLU A 80 4.30 21.41 -2.75
N ALA A 81 4.23 20.23 -3.38
CA ALA A 81 3.56 20.03 -4.66
C ALA A 81 2.06 20.36 -4.61
N ILE A 82 1.40 20.11 -3.47
CA ILE A 82 -0.01 20.47 -3.25
C ILE A 82 -0.15 21.97 -2.98
N SER A 83 0.72 22.60 -2.20
CA SER A 83 0.49 23.98 -1.72
C SER A 83 1.05 25.04 -2.65
N ASN A 84 2.11 24.73 -3.40
CA ASN A 84 2.83 25.69 -4.23
C ASN A 84 2.45 25.54 -5.72
N PRO A 85 1.80 26.54 -6.34
CA PRO A 85 1.49 26.51 -7.77
C PRO A 85 2.73 26.53 -8.68
N HIS A 86 3.92 26.86 -8.14
CA HIS A 86 5.20 26.98 -8.86
C HIS A 86 6.21 25.94 -8.36
N PHE A 87 5.72 24.78 -7.90
CA PHE A 87 6.57 23.68 -7.43
C PHE A 87 7.69 23.37 -8.43
N SER A 88 8.94 23.42 -7.96
CA SER A 88 10.14 23.08 -8.75
C SER A 88 10.64 21.70 -8.34
N SER A 89 10.47 20.72 -9.24
CA SER A 89 10.80 19.33 -8.97
C SER A 89 12.31 19.05 -8.80
N VAL A 90 13.17 19.95 -9.29
CA VAL A 90 14.62 19.74 -9.39
C VAL A 90 15.28 19.63 -8.02
N GLN A 91 14.87 20.48 -7.06
CA GLN A 91 15.48 20.51 -5.73
C GLN A 91 15.01 19.34 -4.85
N CYS A 92 13.77 18.91 -5.04
CA CYS A 92 13.23 17.72 -4.37
C CYS A 92 13.84 16.43 -4.93
N SER A 93 14.04 16.34 -6.24
CA SER A 93 14.46 15.14 -6.95
C SER A 93 15.75 14.53 -6.43
N ASN A 94 16.80 15.34 -6.26
CA ASN A 94 18.11 14.84 -5.83
C ASN A 94 18.07 14.30 -4.40
N THR A 95 17.42 15.02 -3.48
CA THR A 95 17.30 14.61 -2.07
C THR A 95 16.49 13.31 -1.96
N LEU A 96 15.36 13.23 -2.67
CA LEU A 96 14.46 12.08 -2.65
C LEU A 96 15.13 10.84 -3.27
N SER A 97 15.82 11.01 -4.41
CA SER A 97 16.51 9.92 -5.11
C SER A 97 17.70 9.39 -4.30
N ASN A 98 18.50 10.26 -3.70
CA ASN A 98 19.62 9.85 -2.84
C ASN A 98 19.13 9.09 -1.61
N LYS A 99 18.06 9.56 -0.97
CA LYS A 99 17.48 8.90 0.20
C LYS A 99 16.81 7.58 -0.16
N PHE A 100 16.17 7.50 -1.31
CA PHE A 100 15.64 6.25 -1.82
C PHE A 100 16.74 5.23 -2.13
N SER A 101 17.88 5.66 -2.68
CA SER A 101 19.03 4.76 -2.88
C SER A 101 19.53 4.20 -1.53
N GLN A 102 19.67 5.06 -0.51
CA GLN A 102 20.06 4.62 0.83
C GLN A 102 19.07 3.62 1.44
N LEU A 103 17.76 3.89 1.29
CA LEU A 103 16.72 2.97 1.74
C LEU A 103 16.79 1.64 0.98
N LYS A 104 16.99 1.68 -0.33
CA LYS A 104 17.09 0.48 -1.17
C LYS A 104 18.26 -0.40 -0.74
N ASP A 105 19.43 0.20 -0.51
CA ASP A 105 20.63 -0.52 -0.07
C ASP A 105 20.41 -1.17 1.32
N GLU A 106 19.81 -0.43 2.26
CA GLU A 106 19.47 -0.95 3.59
C GLU A 106 18.46 -2.11 3.51
N ILE A 107 17.40 -1.98 2.69
CA ILE A 107 16.41 -3.05 2.50
C ILE A 107 17.05 -4.29 1.84
N GLU A 108 17.98 -4.11 0.91
CA GLU A 108 18.69 -5.22 0.25
C GLU A 108 19.55 -6.02 1.22
N GLU A 109 20.15 -5.37 2.23
CA GLU A 109 20.87 -6.03 3.32
C GLU A 109 19.92 -6.94 4.14
N TYR A 110 18.75 -6.41 4.53
CA TYR A 110 17.73 -7.17 5.26
C TYR A 110 17.13 -8.32 4.42
N LYS A 111 17.06 -8.16 3.10
CA LYS A 111 16.33 -9.03 2.18
C LYS A 111 16.81 -10.48 2.18
N LYS A 112 18.11 -10.73 2.38
CA LYS A 112 18.66 -12.10 2.37
C LYS A 112 18.02 -12.98 3.44
N LEU A 113 17.90 -12.49 4.67
CA LEU A 113 17.26 -13.22 5.77
C LEU A 113 15.74 -13.04 5.74
N GLN A 114 15.26 -11.81 5.50
CA GLN A 114 13.84 -11.50 5.56
C GLN A 114 13.02 -12.17 4.45
N LYS A 115 13.59 -12.51 3.28
CA LYS A 115 12.89 -13.29 2.26
C LYS A 115 12.52 -14.69 2.73
N CYS A 116 13.40 -15.34 3.49
CA CYS A 116 13.12 -16.66 4.05
C CYS A 116 11.97 -16.58 5.07
N PHE A 117 12.06 -15.64 6.02
CA PHE A 117 10.99 -15.42 7.00
C PHE A 117 9.67 -14.99 6.35
N SER A 118 9.71 -14.13 5.34
CA SER A 118 8.52 -13.71 4.57
C SER A 118 7.91 -14.89 3.81
N GLY A 119 8.72 -15.80 3.26
CA GLY A 119 8.23 -17.03 2.64
C GLY A 119 7.52 -17.95 3.64
N CYS A 120 8.10 -18.14 4.83
CA CYS A 120 7.48 -18.89 5.92
C CYS A 120 6.18 -18.23 6.41
N ASN A 121 6.16 -16.90 6.55
CA ASN A 121 4.96 -16.14 6.91
C ASN A 121 3.88 -16.24 5.83
N LEU A 122 4.25 -16.13 4.55
CA LEU A 122 3.33 -16.29 3.43
C LEU A 122 2.67 -17.67 3.44
N PHE A 123 3.45 -18.73 3.62
CA PHE A 123 2.93 -20.09 3.70
C PHE A 123 1.97 -20.26 4.89
N SER A 124 2.39 -19.81 6.07
CA SER A 124 1.60 -19.90 7.30
C SER A 124 0.30 -19.10 7.21
N ASN A 125 0.38 -17.85 6.76
CA ASN A 125 -0.77 -16.98 6.60
C ASN A 125 -1.70 -17.47 5.47
N SER A 126 -1.20 -18.18 4.45
CA SER A 126 -2.05 -18.83 3.43
C SER A 126 -2.89 -19.97 4.00
N ILE A 127 -2.33 -20.75 4.95
CA ILE A 127 -3.08 -21.76 5.69
C ILE A 127 -4.16 -21.09 6.53
N VAL A 128 -3.81 -20.05 7.30
CA VAL A 128 -4.77 -19.30 8.13
C VAL A 128 -5.86 -18.66 7.27
N THR A 129 -5.50 -18.12 6.11
CA THR A 129 -6.45 -17.55 5.14
C THR A 129 -7.43 -18.63 4.66
N SER A 130 -6.94 -19.80 4.26
CA SER A 130 -7.80 -20.91 3.82
C SER A 130 -8.75 -21.38 4.92
N VAL A 131 -8.26 -21.52 6.15
CA VAL A 131 -9.08 -21.90 7.32
C VAL A 131 -10.11 -20.81 7.64
N GLY A 132 -9.72 -19.54 7.59
CA GLY A 132 -10.63 -18.41 7.77
C GLY A 132 -11.75 -18.41 6.73
N ALA A 133 -11.42 -18.60 5.45
CA ALA A 133 -12.40 -18.69 4.37
C ALA A 133 -13.38 -19.86 4.58
N LEU A 134 -12.88 -21.04 4.94
CA LEU A 134 -13.72 -22.19 5.29
C LEU A 134 -14.63 -21.87 6.49
N GLY A 135 -14.12 -21.20 7.52
CA GLY A 135 -14.91 -20.73 8.66
C GLY A 135 -16.06 -19.81 8.24
N VAL A 136 -15.79 -18.84 7.36
CA VAL A 136 -16.83 -17.93 6.82
C VAL A 136 -17.94 -18.72 6.14
N VAL A 137 -17.60 -19.71 5.31
CA VAL A 137 -18.58 -20.55 4.61
C VAL A 137 -19.38 -21.42 5.57
N LEU A 138 -18.69 -22.14 6.47
CA LEU A 138 -19.32 -23.11 7.37
C LEU A 138 -20.21 -22.43 8.42
N PHE A 139 -19.72 -21.38 9.08
CA PHE A 139 -20.51 -20.61 10.04
C PHE A 139 -21.56 -19.75 9.35
N GLY A 140 -21.30 -19.26 8.14
CA GLY A 140 -22.30 -18.59 7.31
C GLY A 140 -23.49 -19.51 6.98
N ALA A 141 -23.21 -20.77 6.63
CA ALA A 141 -24.24 -21.77 6.38
C ALA A 141 -25.08 -22.08 7.63
N SER A 142 -24.47 -22.09 8.82
CA SER A 142 -25.20 -22.34 10.07
C SER A 142 -26.17 -21.21 10.44
N ILE A 143 -25.94 -19.98 9.97
CA ILE A 143 -26.90 -18.86 10.11
C ILE A 143 -28.18 -19.15 9.32
N ALA A 144 -28.04 -19.68 8.11
CA ALA A 144 -29.17 -19.91 7.20
C ALA A 144 -29.95 -21.22 7.49
N THR A 145 -29.27 -22.23 8.05
CA THR A 145 -29.82 -23.60 8.16
C THR A 145 -29.97 -24.10 9.59
N GLY A 146 -29.38 -23.41 10.57
CA GLY A 146 -29.37 -23.84 11.96
C GLY A 146 -30.59 -23.36 12.77
N PRO A 147 -30.90 -24.03 13.89
CA PRO A 147 -31.81 -23.50 14.89
C PRO A 147 -31.30 -22.15 15.44
N LEU A 148 -32.20 -21.30 15.94
CA LEU A 148 -31.92 -19.91 16.30
C LEU A 148 -30.68 -19.73 17.20
N SER A 149 -30.44 -20.63 18.16
CA SER A 149 -29.26 -20.60 19.03
C SER A 149 -27.95 -20.85 18.27
N LEU A 150 -27.94 -21.80 17.32
CA LEU A 150 -26.80 -22.07 16.45
C LEU A 150 -26.64 -20.98 15.37
N ALA A 151 -27.72 -20.34 14.94
CA ALA A 151 -27.65 -19.21 14.02
C ALA A 151 -26.96 -18.00 14.67
N LEU A 152 -27.31 -17.66 15.92
CA LEU A 152 -26.67 -16.58 16.69
C LEU A 152 -25.18 -16.86 16.94
N LEU A 153 -24.82 -18.09 17.32
CA LEU A 153 -23.43 -18.49 17.45
C LEU A 153 -22.69 -18.44 16.10
N GLY A 154 -23.38 -18.85 15.03
CA GLY A 154 -22.91 -18.75 13.64
C GLY A 154 -22.54 -17.32 13.26
N VAL A 155 -23.40 -16.33 13.54
CA VAL A 155 -23.11 -14.91 13.26
C VAL A 155 -21.81 -14.47 13.93
N GLY A 156 -21.64 -14.75 15.23
CA GLY A 156 -20.43 -14.38 15.97
C GLY A 156 -19.17 -15.02 15.38
N MET A 157 -19.24 -16.32 15.07
CA MET A 157 -18.11 -17.07 14.50
C MET A 157 -17.80 -16.67 13.05
N THR A 158 -18.81 -16.31 12.25
CA THR A 158 -18.62 -15.77 10.91
C THR A 158 -17.87 -14.45 10.98
N ILE A 159 -18.26 -13.51 11.86
CA ILE A 159 -17.55 -12.24 12.03
C ILE A 159 -16.09 -12.46 12.41
N LEU A 160 -15.82 -13.34 13.39
CA LEU A 160 -14.45 -13.69 13.78
C LEU A 160 -13.67 -14.31 12.62
N SER A 161 -14.30 -15.19 11.84
CA SER A 161 -13.68 -15.83 10.68
C SER A 161 -13.35 -14.81 9.58
N VAL A 162 -14.24 -13.85 9.33
CA VAL A 162 -13.99 -12.74 8.38
C VAL A 162 -12.81 -11.89 8.83
N LEU A 163 -12.71 -11.56 10.12
CA LEU A 163 -11.60 -10.76 10.64
C LEU A 163 -10.27 -11.49 10.51
N VAL A 164 -10.23 -12.77 10.88
CA VAL A 164 -9.02 -13.61 10.74
C VAL A 164 -8.64 -13.77 9.27
N PHE A 165 -9.63 -14.07 8.41
CA PHE A 165 -9.43 -14.17 6.96
C PHE A 165 -8.84 -12.88 6.39
N ALA A 166 -9.44 -11.72 6.69
CA ALA A 166 -9.00 -10.44 6.17
C ALA A 166 -7.57 -10.08 6.62
N ALA A 167 -7.25 -10.31 7.90
CA ALA A 167 -5.91 -10.04 8.43
C ALA A 167 -4.86 -10.98 7.83
N ALA A 168 -5.16 -12.27 7.71
CA ALA A 168 -4.25 -13.25 7.13
C ALA A 168 -4.06 -13.01 5.62
N ALA A 169 -5.14 -12.73 4.88
CA ALA A 169 -5.09 -12.43 3.45
C ALA A 169 -4.29 -11.15 3.18
N TYR A 170 -4.50 -10.11 3.99
CA TYR A 170 -3.68 -8.90 3.91
C TYR A 170 -2.20 -9.22 4.18
N SER A 171 -1.93 -10.12 5.12
CA SER A 171 -0.55 -10.48 5.43
C SER A 171 0.15 -11.23 4.30
N VAL A 172 -0.55 -12.18 3.67
CA VAL A 172 -0.09 -12.87 2.45
C VAL A 172 0.22 -11.85 1.35
N TYR A 173 -0.67 -10.87 1.16
CA TYR A 173 -0.47 -9.80 0.17
C TYR A 173 0.80 -8.98 0.43
N VAL A 174 1.05 -8.60 1.69
CA VAL A 174 2.23 -7.82 2.09
C VAL A 174 3.53 -8.60 1.86
N ASP A 175 3.59 -9.86 2.31
CA ASP A 175 4.78 -10.71 2.14
C ASP A 175 5.05 -11.01 0.65
N ALA A 176 4.01 -11.29 -0.14
CA ALA A 176 4.14 -11.54 -1.58
C ALA A 176 4.73 -10.31 -2.31
N ARG A 177 4.25 -9.11 -1.96
CA ARG A 177 4.79 -7.87 -2.50
C ARG A 177 6.25 -7.66 -2.14
N PHE A 178 6.64 -7.99 -0.91
CA PHE A 178 8.02 -7.85 -0.44
C PHE A 178 8.97 -8.79 -1.17
N ILE A 179 8.57 -10.05 -1.34
CA ILE A 179 9.36 -11.04 -2.10
C ILE A 179 9.58 -10.57 -3.55
N GLY A 180 8.55 -9.96 -4.15
CA GLY A 180 8.55 -9.43 -5.50
C GLY A 180 9.00 -7.97 -5.67
N ASP A 181 9.59 -7.36 -4.63
CA ASP A 181 10.12 -5.97 -4.65
C ASP A 181 9.11 -4.87 -5.03
N LYS A 182 7.81 -5.15 -4.91
CA LYS A 182 6.75 -4.24 -5.37
C LYS A 182 6.72 -2.94 -4.58
N GLN A 183 6.99 -2.98 -3.28
CA GLN A 183 7.02 -1.77 -2.45
C GLN A 183 8.13 -0.79 -2.89
N LEU A 184 9.32 -1.30 -3.21
CA LEU A 184 10.43 -0.48 -3.69
C LEU A 184 10.15 0.07 -5.09
N GLN A 185 9.57 -0.73 -5.99
CA GLN A 185 9.15 -0.27 -7.32
C GLN A 185 8.13 0.87 -7.24
N GLU A 186 7.13 0.76 -6.36
CA GLU A 186 6.12 1.82 -6.18
C GLU A 186 6.70 3.12 -5.64
N LEU A 187 7.71 3.04 -4.77
CA LEU A 187 8.45 4.21 -4.32
C LEU A 187 9.24 4.85 -5.47
N GLU A 188 9.97 4.05 -6.24
CA GLU A 188 10.72 4.55 -7.39
C GLU A 188 9.80 5.24 -8.42
N THR A 189 8.68 4.62 -8.77
CA THR A 189 7.70 5.21 -9.71
C THR A 189 7.10 6.49 -9.14
N GLY A 190 6.80 6.54 -7.84
CA GLY A 190 6.27 7.74 -7.19
C GLY A 190 7.27 8.90 -7.17
N ILE A 191 8.56 8.62 -6.92
CA ILE A 191 9.64 9.60 -6.99
C ILE A 191 9.78 10.12 -8.42
N LYS A 192 9.84 9.23 -9.42
CA LYS A 192 9.91 9.60 -10.84
C LYS A 192 8.72 10.46 -11.26
N PHE A 193 7.52 10.15 -10.79
CA PHE A 193 6.33 10.97 -11.03
C PHE A 193 6.48 12.36 -10.43
N LEU A 194 6.89 12.45 -9.16
CA LEU A 194 7.06 13.74 -8.47
C LEU A 194 8.15 14.61 -9.13
N ASN A 195 9.19 13.98 -9.68
CA ASN A 195 10.26 14.66 -10.41
C ASN A 195 9.78 15.29 -11.74
N ASN A 196 8.69 14.80 -12.31
CA ASN A 196 8.11 15.31 -13.56
C ASN A 196 6.82 16.11 -13.32
N TYR A 197 6.31 16.16 -12.10
CA TYR A 197 5.08 16.88 -11.76
C TYR A 197 5.25 18.40 -11.94
N PRO A 198 4.27 19.12 -12.53
CA PRO A 198 2.95 18.66 -12.98
C PRO A 198 2.88 18.19 -14.44
N ASN A 199 4.01 18.09 -15.16
CA ASN A 199 4.04 17.72 -16.57
C ASN A 199 3.86 16.20 -16.75
N VAL A 200 2.61 15.76 -16.91
CA VAL A 200 2.21 14.33 -16.96
C VAL A 200 2.36 13.70 -18.36
N GLU A 201 2.64 14.48 -19.40
CA GLU A 201 2.72 13.97 -20.79
C GLU A 201 3.77 12.86 -20.98
N SER A 202 4.79 12.76 -20.11
CA SER A 202 5.86 11.76 -20.23
C SER A 202 5.60 10.42 -19.51
N VAL A 203 4.57 10.29 -18.67
CA VAL A 203 4.38 9.11 -17.79
C VAL A 203 3.23 8.19 -18.23
N LEU A 204 2.33 8.68 -19.09
CA LEU A 204 1.18 7.90 -19.59
C LEU A 204 1.56 6.86 -20.66
N ASP A 205 2.65 7.07 -21.40
CA ASP A 205 3.06 6.16 -22.48
C ASP A 205 3.80 4.91 -21.99
N GLU A 206 4.49 4.92 -20.85
CA GLU A 206 5.23 3.75 -20.37
C GLU A 206 4.34 2.67 -19.70
N HIS A 207 3.15 3.03 -19.22
CA HIS A 207 2.28 2.09 -18.50
C HIS A 207 1.18 1.43 -19.36
N GLN A 208 0.96 1.86 -20.60
CA GLN A 208 0.03 1.18 -21.50
C GLN A 208 0.63 -0.06 -22.21
N MET A 209 1.96 -0.27 -22.16
CA MET A 209 2.59 -1.45 -22.78
C MET A 209 2.77 -2.67 -21.85
N GLY A 210 2.45 -2.56 -20.55
CA GLY A 210 2.73 -3.63 -19.57
C GLY A 210 1.55 -4.49 -19.10
N ASN A 211 0.31 -4.17 -19.52
CA ASN A 211 -0.89 -4.89 -19.09
C ASN A 211 -1.49 -5.71 -20.24
N SER A 212 -0.82 -6.80 -20.58
CA SER A 212 -1.49 -7.96 -21.16
C SER A 212 -0.92 -9.22 -20.51
N ALA A 213 -1.82 -10.08 -20.04
CA ALA A 213 -1.60 -11.34 -19.34
C ALA A 213 -1.23 -11.26 -17.84
N CYS A 214 -2.27 -11.19 -16.99
CA CYS A 214 -2.64 -12.36 -16.17
C CYS A 214 -4.03 -12.14 -15.54
N CYS A 215 -5.06 -12.49 -16.30
CA CYS A 215 -6.31 -12.99 -15.74
C CYS A 215 -6.24 -14.51 -15.93
N ILE A 216 -6.24 -15.25 -14.81
CA ILE A 216 -6.86 -16.56 -14.51
C ILE A 216 -6.35 -16.95 -13.12
#